data_AF-A0A6V7J1V0-F1
#
_entry.id   AF-A0A6V7J1V0-F1
#
_cell.length_a   1.000
_cell.length_b   1.000
_cell.length_c   1.000
_cell.angle_alpha   90.00
_cell.angle_beta   90.00
_cell.angle_gamma   90.00
#
_symmetry.space_group_name_H-M   'P 1'
#
loop_
_entity.id
_entity.type
_entity.pdbx_description
1 polymer ?
#
loop_
_entity_poly.entity_id
_entity_poly.type
_entity_poly.pdbx_seq_one_letter_code
_entity_poly.pdbx_strand_id
1 'polypeptide(L)' 'TYLEAAKTKFTKNYKGMNPSKITTTVGLNIGKIDIHGVRLNFWDLGGQEELQSLWDK' A
#
# COMPACT_ATOMS: atom_id res chain seq x y z
N THR A 1 -3.97 -3.67 -3.11
CA THR A 1 -3.82 -2.21 -2.95
C THR A 1 -2.55 -1.77 -3.67
N TYR A 2 -2.26 -0.47 -3.80
CA TYR A 2 -1.03 -0.04 -4.47
C TYR A 2 0.22 -0.47 -3.69
N LEU A 3 0.17 -0.40 -2.36
CA LEU A 3 1.26 -0.85 -1.49
C LEU A 3 1.59 -2.34 -1.70
N GLU A 4 0.58 -3.19 -1.87
CA GLU A 4 0.80 -4.63 -2.09
C GLU A 4 1.49 -4.92 -3.43
N ALA A 5 1.09 -4.19 -4.48
CA ALA A 5 1.74 -4.26 -5.78
C ALA A 5 3.21 -3.78 -5.72
N ALA A 6 3.47 -2.70 -4.98
CA ALA A 6 4.81 -2.18 -4.76
C ALA A 6 5.70 -3.19 -4.03
N LYS A 7 5.21 -3.82 -2.95
CA LYS A 7 5.94 -4.87 -2.23
C LYS A 7 6.31 -6.04 -3.14
N THR A 8 5.37 -6.49 -3.97
CA THR A 8 5.62 -7.58 -4.93
C THR A 8 6.67 -7.21 -5.97
N LYS A 9 6.69 -5.95 -6.41
CA LYS A 9 7.62 -5.48 -7.44
C LYS A 9 9.03 -5.23 -6.90
N PHE A 10 9.15 -4.66 -5.70
CA PHE A 10 10.40 -4.10 -5.20
C PHE A 10 11.05 -4.93 -4.09
N THR A 11 10.33 -5.86 -3.47
CA THR A 11 10.89 -6.75 -2.43
C THR A 11 11.22 -8.11 -3.03
N LYS A 12 12.51 -8.45 -3.06
CA LYS A 12 12.99 -9.74 -3.57
C LYS A 12 12.34 -10.90 -2.80
N ASN A 13 11.86 -11.92 -3.52
CA ASN A 13 11.18 -13.10 -2.99
C ASN A 13 9.86 -12.83 -2.23
N TYR A 14 9.28 -11.64 -2.34
CA TYR A 14 7.96 -11.38 -1.78
C TYR A 14 6.88 -12.05 -2.65
N LYS A 15 6.05 -12.88 -2.02
CA LYS A 15 4.86 -13.44 -2.66
C LYS A 15 3.68 -12.56 -2.35
N GLY A 16 3.14 -11.91 -3.38
CA GLY A 16 1.95 -11.09 -3.26
C GLY A 16 0.74 -11.89 -2.77
N MET A 17 -0.13 -11.22 -2.02
CA MET A 17 -1.43 -11.76 -1.63
C MET A 17 -2.32 -11.96 -2.86
N ASN A 18 -3.16 -13.00 -2.83
CA ASN A 18 -4.19 -13.17 -3.86
C ASN A 18 -5.10 -11.93 -3.90
N PRO A 19 -5.26 -11.26 -5.05
CA PRO A 19 -6.11 -10.07 -5.17
C PRO A 19 -7.53 -10.26 -4.65
N SER A 20 -8.10 -11.47 -4.75
CA SER A 20 -9.46 -11.75 -4.26
C SER A 20 -9.59 -11.69 -2.72
N LYS A 21 -8.47 -11.73 -2.00
CA LYS A 21 -8.43 -11.60 -0.53
C LYS A 21 -8.21 -10.15 -0.08
N ILE A 22 -7.95 -9.24 -1.01
CA ILE A 22 -7.72 -7.83 -0.71
C ILE A 22 -9.07 -7.11 -0.77
N THR A 23 -9.58 -6.71 0.38
CA THR A 23 -10.79 -5.90 0.49
C THR A 23 -10.48 -4.41 0.29
N THR A 24 -11.54 -3.61 0.12
CA THR A 24 -11.43 -2.15 0.02
C THR A 24 -10.75 -1.57 1.25
N THR A 25 -9.81 -0.65 1.05
CA THR A 25 -9.18 0.06 2.18
C THR A 25 -10.15 1.11 2.70
N VAL A 26 -10.51 1.02 3.99
CA VAL A 26 -11.43 1.94 4.69
C VAL A 26 -10.67 3.01 5.48
N GLY A 27 -9.33 2.97 5.47
CA GLY A 27 -8.49 3.93 6.16
C GLY A 27 -7.14 4.05 5.48
N LEU A 28 -6.10 3.58 6.16
CA LEU A 28 -4.71 3.75 5.73
C LEU A 28 -3.94 2.43 5.90
N ASN A 29 -3.21 2.03 4.86
CA ASN A 29 -2.15 1.02 4.97
C ASN A 29 -0.78 1.72 4.93
N ILE A 30 0.05 1.46 5.95
CA ILE A 30 1.42 1.97 6.00
C ILE A 30 2.40 0.85 5.64
N GLY A 31 3.38 1.17 4.81
CA GLY A 31 4.44 0.23 4.48
C GLY A 31 5.76 0.91 4.18
N LYS A 32 6.84 0.12 4.29
CA LYS A 32 8.21 0.54 4.01
C LYS A 32 8.83 -0.46 3.06
N ILE A 33 9.55 0.04 2.06
CA ILE A 33 10.33 -0.77 1.13
C ILE A 33 11.72 -0.17 1.04
N ASP A 34 12.73 -0.96 1.41
CA ASP A 34 14.13 -0.58 1.28
C ASP A 34 14.68 -1.17 -0.02
N ILE A 35 15.14 -0.31 -0.93
CA ILE A 35 15.66 -0.70 -2.24
C ILE A 35 16.89 0.15 -2.60
N HIS A 36 18.00 -0.52 -2.94
CA HIS A 36 19.26 0.13 -3.34
C HIS A 36 19.71 1.29 -2.43
N GLY A 37 19.58 1.14 -1.11
CA GLY A 37 19.98 2.16 -0.13
C GLY A 37 18.98 3.30 0.05
N VAL A 38 17.84 3.28 -0.63
CA VAL A 38 16.74 4.24 -0.46
C VAL A 38 15.57 3.56 0.27
N ARG A 39 14.94 4.30 1.20
CA ARG A 39 13.72 3.88 1.88
C ARG A 39 12.51 4.58 1.29
N LEU A 40 11.61 3.80 0.68
CA LEU A 40 10.29 4.27 0.25
C LEU A 40 9.29 4.07 1.39
N ASN A 41 8.67 5.17 1.84
CA ASN A 41 7.57 5.13 2.80
C ASN A 41 6.25 5.30 2.06
N PHE A 42 5.30 4.41 2.32
CA PHE A 42 4.00 4.40 1.67
C PHE A 42 2.90 4.67 2.68
N TRP A 43 1.99 5.56 2.28
CA TRP A 43 0.69 5.80 2.90
C TRP A 43 -0.38 5.53 1.84
N ASP A 44 -0.93 4.32 1.84
CA ASP A 44 -1.91 3.84 0.86
C ASP A 44 -3.32 4.01 1.44
N LEU A 45 -3.96 5.12 1.07
CA LEU A 45 -5.25 5.58 1.57
C LEU A 45 -6.42 4.97 0.80
N GLY A 46 -7.54 4.77 1.51
CA GLY A 46 -8.81 4.41 0.89
C GLY A 46 -9.31 5.50 -0.07
N GLY A 47 -9.87 5.09 -1.20
CA GLY A 47 -10.37 5.98 -2.26
C GLY A 47 -11.88 6.28 -2.22
N GLN A 48 -12.61 5.73 -1.25
CA GLN A 48 -14.06 5.95 -1.10
C GLN A 48 -14.30 7.42 -0.78
N GLU A 49 -15.29 8.04 -1.43
CA GLU A 49 -15.56 9.48 -1.35
C GLU A 49 -15.77 9.95 0.10
N GLU A 50 -16.48 9.14 0.90
CA GLU A 50 -16.76 9.39 2.31
C GLU A 50 -15.49 9.46 3.17
N LEU A 51 -14.41 8.82 2.72
CA LEU A 51 -13.13 8.73 3.44
C LEU A 51 -12.07 9.69 2.92
N GLN A 52 -12.32 10.41 1.82
CA GLN A 52 -11.35 11.35 1.25
C GLN A 52 -11.05 12.53 2.17
N SER A 53 -11.96 12.83 3.11
CA SER A 53 -11.71 13.79 4.19
C SER A 53 -10.49 13.44 5.08
N LEU A 54 -9.98 12.21 5.00
CA LEU A 54 -8.78 11.76 5.69
C LEU A 54 -7.47 12.06 4.93
N TRP A 55 -7.53 12.53 3.68
CA TRP A 55 -6.34 12.75 2.84
C TRP A 55 -5.57 14.02 3.19
N ASP A 56 -6.29 15.05 3.65
CA ASP A 56 -5.72 16.37 3.97
C ASP A 56 -5.05 16.42 5.36
N LYS A 57 -4.89 15.28 6.04
CA LYS A 57 -4.36 15.18 7.40
C LYS A 57 -2.92 14.71 7.48
#